data_AF-A0A179SFF1-F1
#
_entry.id   AF-A0A179SFF1-F1
#
_cell.length_a   1.000
_cell.length_b   1.000
_cell.length_c   1.000
_cell.angle_alpha   90.00
_cell.angle_beta   90.00
_cell.angle_gamma   90.00
#
_symmetry.space_group_name_H-M   'P 1'
#
loop_
_entity.id
_entity.type
_entity.pdbx_description
1 polymer ?
#
loop_
_entity_poly.entity_id
_entity_poly.type
_entity_poly.pdbx_seq_one_letter_code
_entity_poly.pdbx_strand_id
1 'polypeptide(L)'
;MDDTFDLRERLSRAWRAVFDNAVEAGSPPAAVVETMTAVAHARFAELFGTSAAASYLALLAEQMRDVDHGEAETLIRGEPPGPAPFEAAEEIAAMDPAWIDRDPL
;
A
#
# COMPACT_ATOMS: atom_id res chain seq x y z
N MET A 1 -16.12 6.77 11.95
CA MET A 1 -15.42 7.93 11.34
C MET A 1 -15.18 7.51 9.91
N ASP A 2 -15.87 8.14 8.95
CA ASP A 2 -15.98 7.57 7.61
C ASP A 2 -14.61 7.55 6.91
N ASP A 3 -14.01 6.37 6.84
CA ASP A 3 -12.87 6.04 5.99
C ASP A 3 -13.37 5.94 4.55
N THR A 4 -13.85 7.06 4.03
CA THR A 4 -14.47 7.15 2.71
C THR A 4 -13.38 7.12 1.65
N PHE A 5 -13.69 6.52 0.49
CA PHE A 5 -12.86 6.59 -0.71
C PHE A 5 -12.29 8.01 -0.96
N ASP A 6 -13.13 9.05 -0.81
CA ASP A 6 -12.74 10.45 -0.94
C ASP A 6 -11.68 10.92 0.07
N LEU A 7 -11.66 10.37 1.29
CA LEU A 7 -10.61 10.65 2.27
C LEU A 7 -9.29 10.04 1.81
N ARG A 8 -9.31 8.77 1.39
CA ARG A 8 -8.11 8.07 0.89
C ARG A 8 -7.55 8.76 -0.35
N GLU A 9 -8.40 9.16 -1.28
CA GLU A 9 -7.95 9.88 -2.49
C GLU A 9 -7.28 11.21 -2.14
N ARG A 10 -7.89 12.01 -1.25
CA ARG A 10 -7.30 13.28 -0.79
C ARG A 10 -5.94 13.07 -0.11
N LEU A 11 -5.83 12.06 0.76
CA LEU A 11 -4.58 11.73 1.43
C LEU A 11 -3.51 11.26 0.44
N SER A 12 -3.87 10.42 -0.53
CA SER A 12 -2.96 9.98 -1.60
C SER A 12 -2.44 11.16 -2.43
N ARG A 13 -3.31 12.11 -2.80
CA ARG A 13 -2.89 13.33 -3.51
C ARG A 13 -1.95 14.19 -2.68
N ALA A 14 -2.22 14.36 -1.39
CA ALA A 14 -1.36 15.11 -0.48
C ALA A 14 0.03 14.45 -0.34
N TRP A 15 0.06 13.11 -0.20
CA TRP A 15 1.30 12.34 -0.13
C TRP A 15 2.12 12.44 -1.41
N ARG A 16 1.46 12.34 -2.57
CA ARG A 16 2.09 12.53 -3.88
C ARG A 16 2.71 13.92 -4.02
N ALA A 17 2.01 14.97 -3.58
CA ALA A 17 2.55 16.31 -3.60
C ALA A 17 3.82 16.45 -2.74
N VAL A 18 3.89 15.78 -1.57
CA VAL A 18 5.11 15.77 -0.75
C VAL A 18 6.28 15.10 -1.49
N PHE A 19 6.02 13.97 -2.15
CA PHE A 19 7.01 13.28 -2.98
C PHE A 19 7.52 14.19 -4.12
N ASP A 20 6.60 14.75 -4.91
CA ASP A 20 6.93 15.59 -6.06
C ASP A 20 7.78 16.80 -5.63
N ASN A 21 7.36 17.50 -4.57
CA ASN A 21 8.10 18.64 -4.03
C ASN A 21 9.52 18.27 -3.56
N ALA A 22 9.70 17.11 -2.92
CA ALA A 22 11.00 16.67 -2.44
C ALA A 22 11.96 16.34 -3.60
N VAL A 23 11.43 15.74 -4.67
CA VAL A 23 12.17 15.44 -5.90
C VAL A 23 12.54 16.72 -6.64
N GLU A 24 11.60 17.66 -6.79
CA GLU A 24 11.84 18.97 -7.40
C GLU A 24 12.91 19.78 -6.65
N ALA A 25 12.97 19.63 -5.32
CA ALA A 25 14.02 20.21 -4.48
C ALA A 25 15.41 19.53 -4.63
N GLY A 26 15.53 18.49 -5.46
CA GLY A 26 16.78 17.81 -5.79
C GLY A 26 17.03 16.51 -4.99
N SER A 27 16.05 16.01 -4.25
CA SER A 27 16.21 14.73 -3.53
C SER A 27 16.09 13.54 -4.48
N PRO A 28 16.90 12.47 -4.33
CA PRO A 28 16.77 11.27 -5.14
C PRO A 28 15.42 10.58 -4.90
N PRO A 29 14.63 10.25 -5.95
CA PRO A 29 13.31 9.64 -5.80
C PRO A 29 13.27 8.40 -4.90
N ALA A 30 14.22 7.47 -5.07
CA ALA A 30 14.29 6.25 -4.26
C ALA A 30 14.47 6.54 -2.77
N ALA A 31 15.32 7.51 -2.41
CA ALA A 31 15.55 7.90 -1.02
C ALA A 31 14.31 8.58 -0.40
N VAL A 32 13.56 9.35 -1.20
CA VAL A 32 12.29 9.95 -0.76
C VAL A 32 11.28 8.86 -0.44
N VAL A 33 11.08 7.88 -1.34
CA VAL A 33 10.15 6.75 -1.11
C VAL A 33 10.55 5.97 0.15
N GLU A 34 11.83 5.60 0.29
CA GLU A 34 12.31 4.86 1.45
C GLU A 34 12.05 5.61 2.77
N THR A 35 12.37 6.91 2.80
CA THR A 35 12.15 7.76 3.97
C THR A 35 10.68 7.88 4.31
N MET A 36 9.85 8.12 3.30
CA MET A 36 8.41 8.26 3.46
C MET A 36 7.79 6.97 4.01
N THR A 37 8.18 5.80 3.48
CA THR A 37 7.75 4.49 4.00
C THR A 37 8.19 4.26 5.44
N ALA A 38 9.43 4.61 5.79
CA ALA A 38 9.93 4.49 7.16
C ALA A 38 9.13 5.36 8.14
N VAL A 39 8.79 6.59 7.75
CA VAL A 39 7.94 7.49 8.55
C VAL A 39 6.54 6.93 8.71
N ALA A 40 5.92 6.45 7.62
CA ALA A 40 4.58 5.87 7.66
C ALA A 40 4.53 4.66 8.61
N HIS A 41 5.50 3.75 8.51
CA HIS A 41 5.60 2.59 9.38
C HIS A 41 5.80 2.98 10.85
N ALA A 42 6.70 3.92 11.14
CA ALA A 42 6.92 4.40 12.51
C ALA A 42 5.64 4.99 13.12
N ARG A 43 4.90 5.82 12.36
CA ARG A 43 3.60 6.37 12.82
C ARG A 43 2.54 5.30 13.03
N PHE A 44 2.49 4.30 12.15
CA PHE A 44 1.56 3.19 12.33
C PHE A 44 1.89 2.38 13.59
N ALA A 45 3.17 2.11 13.84
CA ALA A 45 3.61 1.42 15.06
C ALA A 45 3.34 2.23 16.34
N GLU A 46 3.43 3.57 16.29
CA GLU A 46 3.05 4.45 17.41
C GLU A 46 1.55 4.38 17.71
N LEU A 47 0.69 4.26 16.69
CA LEU A 47 -0.76 4.24 16.84
C LEU A 47 -1.32 2.87 17.25
N PHE A 48 -0.79 1.80 16.66
CA PHE A 48 -1.35 0.44 16.76
C PHE A 48 -0.41 -0.57 17.43
N GLY A 49 0.80 -0.14 17.80
CA GLY A 49 1.83 -0.98 18.38
C GLY A 49 2.71 -1.67 17.33
N THR A 50 3.95 -1.97 17.73
CA THR A 50 4.98 -2.55 16.84
C THR A 50 4.60 -3.91 16.29
N SER A 51 3.92 -4.76 17.08
CA SER A 51 3.52 -6.09 16.63
C SER A 51 2.48 -6.02 15.52
N ALA A 52 1.48 -5.14 15.63
CA ALA A 52 0.45 -4.96 14.60
C ALA A 52 1.06 -4.39 13.32
N ALA A 53 1.99 -3.43 13.44
CA ALA A 53 2.72 -2.86 12.31
C ALA A 53 3.51 -3.92 11.52
N ALA A 54 4.25 -4.78 12.23
CA ALA A 54 5.02 -5.85 11.61
C ALA A 54 4.13 -6.88 10.90
N SER A 55 3.03 -7.31 11.54
CA SER A 55 2.08 -8.25 10.93
C SER A 55 1.41 -7.67 9.70
N TYR A 56 1.06 -6.38 9.71
CA TYR A 56 0.46 -5.72 8.56
C TYR A 56 1.44 -5.60 7.38
N LEU A 57 2.71 -5.26 7.63
CA LEU A 57 3.73 -5.28 6.59
C LEU A 57 3.95 -6.69 6.01
N ALA A 58 3.92 -7.73 6.86
CA ALA A 58 4.02 -9.11 6.40
C ALA A 58 2.86 -9.48 5.47
N LEU A 59 1.63 -9.08 5.81
CA LEU A 59 0.45 -9.29 4.98
C LEU A 59 0.57 -8.59 3.62
N LEU A 60 1.00 -7.32 3.60
CA LEU A 60 1.21 -6.60 2.34
C LEU A 60 2.28 -7.27 1.46
N ALA A 61 3.37 -7.74 2.07
CA ALA A 61 4.43 -8.46 1.36
C ALA A 61 3.98 -9.84 0.86
N GLU A 62 3.02 -10.49 1.52
CA GLU A 62 2.36 -11.71 1.01
C GLU A 62 1.50 -11.39 -0.21
N GLN A 63 0.64 -10.37 -0.12
CA GLN A 63 -0.22 -9.96 -1.23
C GLN A 63 0.58 -9.59 -2.49
N MET A 64 1.71 -8.90 -2.34
CA MET A 64 2.59 -8.59 -3.47
C MET A 64 3.21 -9.84 -4.10
N ARG A 65 3.58 -10.83 -3.30
CA ARG A 65 4.12 -12.10 -3.83
C ARG A 65 3.08 -12.89 -4.60
N ASP A 66 1.82 -12.86 -4.16
CA ASP A 66 0.72 -13.53 -4.86
C ASP A 66 0.44 -12.89 -6.22
N VAL A 67 0.55 -11.56 -6.31
CA VAL A 67 0.49 -10.80 -7.57
C VAL A 67 1.62 -11.20 -8.52
N ASP A 68 2.87 -11.17 -8.05
CA ASP A 68 4.04 -11.56 -8.85
C ASP A 68 3.92 -13.01 -9.35
N HIS A 69 3.39 -13.91 -8.52
CA HIS A 69 3.17 -15.31 -8.87
C HIS A 69 2.11 -15.47 -9.97
N GLY A 70 0.98 -14.75 -9.86
CA GLY A 70 -0.07 -14.74 -10.87
C GLY A 70 0.40 -14.19 -12.23
N GLU A 71 1.20 -13.12 -12.21
CA GLU A 71 1.83 -12.58 -13.42
C GLU A 71 2.78 -13.60 -14.06
N ALA A 72 3.60 -14.28 -13.25
CA ALA A 72 4.49 -15.33 -13.73
C ALA A 72 3.73 -16.53 -14.33
N GLU A 73 2.64 -16.98 -13.71
CA GLU A 73 1.80 -18.06 -14.26
C GLU A 73 1.16 -17.68 -15.60
N THR A 74 0.67 -16.45 -15.72
CA THR A 74 0.03 -15.92 -16.94
C THR A 74 1.03 -15.91 -18.10
N LEU A 75 2.27 -15.47 -17.84
CA LEU A 75 3.36 -15.51 -18.81
C LEU A 75 3.75 -16.94 -19.22
N ILE A 76 3.82 -17.88 -18.26
CA ILE A 76 4.13 -19.29 -18.53
C ILE A 76 3.05 -19.95 -19.41
N ARG A 77 1.77 -19.59 -19.23
CA ARG A 77 0.65 -20.09 -20.04
C ARG A 77 0.53 -19.42 -21.40
N GLY A 78 1.28 -18.35 -21.67
CA GLY A 78 1.24 -17.60 -22.92
C GLY A 78 -0.03 -16.75 -23.08
N GLU A 79 -0.73 -16.48 -21.98
CA GLU A 79 -1.88 -15.58 -21.95
C GLU A 79 -1.37 -14.12 -21.96
N PRO A 80 -2.07 -13.20 -22.64
CA PRO A 80 -1.69 -11.79 -22.60
C PRO A 80 -1.79 -11.29 -21.15
N PRO A 81 -0.86 -10.44 -20.68
CA PRO A 81 -0.93 -9.89 -19.33
C PRO A 81 -2.26 -9.16 -19.17
N GLY A 82 -3.00 -9.52 -18.12
CA GLY A 82 -4.20 -8.79 -17.71
C GLY A 82 -3.88 -7.33 -17.33
N PRO A 83 -4.89 -6.48 -17.12
CA PRO A 83 -4.68 -5.11 -16.63
C PRO A 83 -3.87 -5.14 -15.33
N ALA A 84 -3.01 -4.12 -15.14
CA ALA A 84 -2.10 -4.08 -14.01
C ALA A 84 -2.89 -4.15 -12.68
N PRO A 85 -2.36 -4.77 -11.62
CA PRO A 85 -3.07 -4.94 -10.34
C PRO A 85 -3.58 -3.63 -9.74
N PHE A 86 -2.93 -2.50 -10.04
CA PHE A 86 -3.34 -1.16 -9.58
C PHE A 86 -4.53 -0.57 -10.37
N GLU A 87 -4.79 -1.06 -11.59
CA GLU A 87 -6.02 -0.75 -12.34
C GLU A 87 -7.18 -1.63 -11.87
N ALA A 88 -6.89 -2.87 -11.40
CA ALA A 88 -7.85 -3.72 -10.71
C ALA A 88 -8.05 -3.35 -9.21
N ALA A 89 -7.14 -2.57 -8.63
CA ALA A 89 -7.23 -2.11 -7.24
C ALA A 89 -8.38 -1.11 -7.02
N GLU A 90 -8.94 -0.51 -8.07
CA GLU A 90 -10.21 0.22 -7.99
C GLU A 90 -11.37 -0.71 -7.56
N GLU A 91 -11.32 -2.02 -7.83
CA GLU A 91 -12.28 -3.01 -7.33
C GLU A 91 -11.92 -3.56 -5.93
N ILE A 92 -10.63 -3.61 -5.57
CA ILE A 92 -10.16 -4.04 -4.22
C ILE A 92 -10.35 -2.93 -3.16
N ALA A 93 -10.64 -1.69 -3.58
CA ALA A 93 -10.99 -0.58 -2.68
C ALA A 93 -12.22 -0.82 -1.77
N ALA A 94 -12.89 -1.97 -1.92
CA ALA A 94 -13.89 -2.52 -1.01
C ALA A 94 -13.29 -3.35 0.16
N MET A 95 -12.01 -3.19 0.52
CA MET A 95 -11.50 -3.69 1.82
C MET A 95 -12.16 -2.90 2.97
N ASP A 96 -13.23 -3.47 3.52
CA ASP A 96 -13.95 -3.03 4.71
C ASP A 96 -13.00 -2.83 5.90
N PRO A 97 -12.93 -1.62 6.52
CA PRO A 97 -12.09 -1.34 7.69
C PRO A 97 -12.35 -2.23 8.93
N ALA A 98 -13.43 -3.02 8.95
CA ALA A 98 -13.80 -3.88 10.07
C ALA A 98 -12.79 -5.00 10.40
N TRP A 99 -11.74 -5.22 9.60
CA TRP A 99 -10.71 -6.22 9.90
C TRP A 99 -9.78 -5.83 11.08
N ILE A 100 -9.80 -4.55 11.50
CA ILE A 100 -8.98 -4.06 12.62
C ILE A 100 -9.58 -4.44 13.99
N ASP A 101 -10.89 -4.71 14.08
CA ASP A 101 -11.59 -4.97 15.35
C ASP A 101 -11.66 -6.47 15.76
N ARG A 102 -10.90 -7.36 15.12
CA ARG A 102 -10.81 -8.76 15.57
C ARG A 102 -9.88 -8.89 16.77
N ASP A 103 -10.45 -8.60 17.94
CA ASP A 103 -9.88 -8.91 19.24
C ASP A 103 -9.66 -10.43 19.37
N PRO A 104 -8.45 -10.91 19.72
CA PRO A 104 -8.22 -12.33 19.94
C PRO A 104 -8.81 -12.77 21.28
N LEU A 105 -9.89 -13.57 21.24
CA LEU A 105 -10.28 -14.45 22.35
C LEU A 105 -9.48 -15.76 22.31
#